data_AF-A0A9P8GPH1-F1
#
_entry.id   AF-A0A9P8GPH1-F1
#
_cell.length_a   1.000
_cell.length_b   1.000
_cell.length_c   1.000
_cell.angle_alpha   90.00
_cell.angle_beta   90.00
_cell.angle_gamma   90.00
#
_symmetry.space_group_name_H-M   'P 1'
#
loop_
_entity.id
_entity.type
_entity.pdbx_description
1 polymer ?
#
loop_
_entity_poly.entity_id
_entity_poly.type
_entity_poly.pdbx_seq_one_letter_code
_entity_poly.pdbx_strand_id
1 'polypeptide(L)'
;MASKSRKEAEAEVRGWGFNHVFTWTDGPNAHYPPHKHAGVTTHLVLKGSLTLSYPDDPSPKKEQCNVGDRFDVDANKRHEVWIGPEGCTYVIGE
;
A
#
# COMPACT_ATOMS: atom_id res chain seq x y z
N MET A 1 14.93 -7.98 12.27
CA MET A 1 14.27 -6.77 12.81
C MET A 1 12.92 -7.19 13.35
N ALA A 2 12.52 -6.75 14.54
CA ALA A 2 11.19 -7.05 15.06
C ALA A 2 10.12 -6.41 14.15
N SER A 3 9.07 -7.16 13.82
CA SER A 3 7.92 -6.63 13.09
C SER A 3 7.25 -5.55 13.95
N LYS A 4 7.00 -4.36 13.39
CA LYS A 4 6.28 -3.27 14.08
C LYS A 4 4.89 -3.76 14.47
N SER A 5 4.43 -3.45 15.67
CA SER A 5 3.02 -3.70 16.02
C SER A 5 2.11 -2.81 15.16
N ARG A 6 0.85 -3.24 14.99
CA ARG A 6 -0.18 -2.45 14.31
C ARG A 6 -0.25 -1.00 14.84
N LYS A 7 -0.25 -0.84 16.16
CA LYS A 7 -0.39 0.48 16.80
C LYS A 7 0.81 1.37 16.50
N GLU A 8 2.03 0.83 16.54
CA GLU A 8 3.24 1.58 16.21
C GLU A 8 3.26 2.01 14.75
N ALA A 9 2.92 1.10 13.84
CA ALA A 9 2.86 1.38 12.41
C ALA A 9 1.80 2.45 12.09
N GLU A 10 0.58 2.35 12.63
CA GLU A 10 -0.43 3.37 12.42
C GLU A 10 -0.05 4.72 13.06
N ALA A 11 0.70 4.73 14.16
CA ALA A 11 1.20 5.97 14.76
C ALA A 11 2.28 6.62 13.87
N GLU A 12 3.15 5.82 13.27
CA GLU A 12 4.17 6.27 12.32
C GLU A 12 3.54 6.89 11.08
N VAL A 13 2.52 6.23 10.49
CA VAL A 13 1.80 6.78 9.33
C VAL A 13 1.08 8.08 9.67
N ARG A 14 0.46 8.20 10.85
CA ARG A 14 -0.09 9.48 11.33
C ARG A 14 0.99 10.56 11.46
N GLY A 15 2.18 10.18 11.92
CA GLY A 15 3.35 11.06 12.00
C GLY A 15 3.83 11.59 10.64
N TRP A 16 3.46 10.95 9.54
CA TRP A 16 3.72 11.44 8.18
C TRP A 16 2.70 12.49 7.69
N GLY A 17 1.70 12.83 8.50
CA GLY A 17 0.73 13.89 8.22
C GLY A 17 -0.63 13.43 7.69
N PHE A 18 -0.88 12.12 7.64
CA PHE A 18 -2.19 11.56 7.24
C PHE A 18 -3.18 11.60 8.41
N ASN A 19 -4.37 12.15 8.16
CA ASN A 19 -5.39 12.32 9.19
C ASN A 19 -6.26 11.07 9.35
N HIS A 20 -6.57 10.38 8.24
CA HIS A 20 -7.26 9.11 8.27
C HIS A 20 -6.25 7.99 8.08
N VAL A 21 -6.09 7.15 9.12
CA VAL A 21 -5.11 6.05 9.13
C VAL A 21 -5.75 4.80 9.68
N PHE A 22 -5.64 3.70 8.93
CA PHE A 22 -6.18 2.40 9.30
C PHE A 22 -5.33 1.26 8.74
N THR A 23 -5.48 0.07 9.33
CA THR A 23 -4.81 -1.14 8.86
C THR A 23 -5.78 -1.99 8.05
N TRP A 24 -5.33 -2.45 6.89
CA TRP A 24 -6.08 -3.34 6.01
C TRP A 24 -5.35 -4.68 5.86
N THR A 25 -6.11 -5.75 5.66
CA THR A 25 -5.57 -7.09 5.36
C THR A 25 -6.32 -7.69 4.19
N ASP A 26 -5.59 -7.99 3.14
CA ASP A 26 -6.08 -8.73 1.99
C ASP A 26 -5.75 -10.21 2.06
N GLY A 27 -6.66 -11.00 1.49
CA GLY A 27 -6.45 -12.42 1.24
C GLY A 27 -5.45 -12.67 0.11
N PRO A 28 -4.91 -13.91 0.03
CA PRO A 28 -4.02 -14.34 -1.04
C PRO A 28 -4.54 -14.04 -2.45
N ASN A 29 -3.66 -13.57 -3.33
CA ASN A 29 -3.92 -13.39 -4.77
C ASN A 29 -5.09 -12.44 -5.11
N ALA A 30 -5.54 -11.61 -4.16
CA ALA A 30 -6.51 -10.56 -4.45
C ALA A 30 -5.95 -9.59 -5.51
N HIS A 31 -6.83 -9.07 -6.36
CA HIS A 31 -6.47 -8.15 -7.44
C HIS A 31 -7.41 -6.95 -7.41
N TYR A 32 -6.82 -5.77 -7.29
CA TYR A 32 -7.49 -4.50 -7.42
C TYR A 32 -7.28 -3.97 -8.84
N PRO A 33 -8.32 -3.94 -9.69
CA PRO A 33 -8.21 -3.44 -11.06
C PRO A 33 -7.87 -1.94 -11.07
N PRO A 34 -7.46 -1.38 -12.23
CA PRO A 34 -7.00 -0.01 -12.33
C PRO A 34 -8.00 1.05 -11.78
N HIS A 35 -7.61 1.74 -10.72
CA HIS A 35 -8.43 2.73 -10.00
C HIS A 35 -7.59 3.94 -9.53
N LYS A 36 -8.23 4.96 -8.97
CA LYS A 36 -7.57 6.18 -8.46
C LYS A 36 -8.37 6.79 -7.31
N HIS A 37 -7.70 7.59 -6.49
CA HIS A 37 -8.31 8.37 -5.40
C HIS A 37 -8.13 9.87 -5.65
N ALA A 38 -8.95 10.70 -5.02
CA ALA A 38 -8.85 12.16 -5.17
C ALA A 38 -7.70 12.77 -4.36
N GLY A 39 -7.30 12.12 -3.26
CA GLY A 39 -6.18 12.51 -2.39
C GLY A 39 -4.95 11.64 -2.59
N VAL A 40 -3.84 12.06 -1.99
CA VAL A 40 -2.62 11.23 -1.86
C VAL A 40 -2.91 10.12 -0.87
N THR A 41 -2.48 8.90 -1.18
CA THR A 41 -2.54 7.78 -0.24
C THR A 41 -1.14 7.25 0.03
N THR A 42 -0.90 6.76 1.23
CA THR A 42 0.35 6.07 1.60
C THR A 42 0.06 4.67 2.09
N HIS A 43 1.02 3.77 1.90
CA HIS A 43 0.91 2.37 2.27
C HIS A 43 2.20 1.92 2.94
N LEU A 44 2.12 1.37 4.15
CA LEU A 44 3.24 0.75 4.86
C LEU A 44 2.98 -0.75 5.05
N VAL A 45 3.78 -1.60 4.41
CA VAL A 45 3.58 -3.05 4.45
C VAL A 45 4.09 -3.66 5.76
N LEU A 46 3.23 -4.41 6.45
CA LEU A 46 3.52 -5.05 7.74
C LEU A 46 3.70 -6.57 7.64
N LYS A 47 3.00 -7.22 6.70
CA LYS A 47 3.08 -8.66 6.46
C LYS A 47 2.79 -8.98 4.99
N GLY A 48 3.45 -10.00 4.46
CA GLY A 48 3.22 -10.48 3.10
C GLY A 48 3.84 -9.56 2.06
N SER A 49 3.25 -9.52 0.87
CA SER A 49 3.70 -8.65 -0.21
C SER A 49 2.55 -8.24 -1.11
N LEU A 50 2.75 -7.16 -1.84
CA LEU A 50 1.89 -6.75 -2.94
C LEU A 50 2.75 -6.27 -4.10
N THR A 51 2.14 -6.14 -5.28
CA THR A 51 2.75 -5.58 -6.47
C THR A 51 1.91 -4.41 -6.95
N LEU A 52 2.54 -3.28 -7.23
CA LEU A 52 1.92 -2.05 -7.71
C LEU A 52 2.32 -1.81 -9.17
N SER A 53 1.41 -1.24 -9.97
CA SER A 53 1.72 -0.75 -11.32
C SER A 53 0.92 0.52 -11.62
N TYR A 54 1.50 1.39 -12.45
CA TYR A 54 0.86 2.59 -12.96
C TYR A 54 0.55 2.40 -14.46
N PRO A 55 -0.65 1.94 -14.83
CA PRO A 55 -0.96 1.54 -16.21
C PRO A 55 -0.91 2.70 -17.22
N ASP A 56 -1.03 3.94 -16.76
CA ASP A 56 -1.02 5.13 -17.62
C ASP A 56 0.42 5.67 -17.86
N ASP A 57 1.44 5.06 -17.28
CA ASP A 57 2.84 5.45 -17.53
C ASP A 57 3.29 5.04 -18.94
N PRO A 58 4.24 5.76 -19.58
CA PRO A 58 4.71 5.42 -20.93
C PRO A 58 5.30 4.01 -21.06
N SER A 59 5.80 3.46 -19.95
CA SER A 59 6.32 2.10 -19.85
C SER A 59 5.95 1.55 -18.46
N PRO A 60 4.73 1.01 -18.29
CA PRO A 60 4.25 0.56 -16.99
C PRO A 60 5.13 -0.56 -16.45
N LYS A 61 5.60 -0.38 -15.22
CA LYS A 61 6.38 -1.40 -14.50
C LYS A 61 5.59 -1.91 -13.31
N LYS A 62 5.81 -3.18 -13.01
CA LYS A 62 5.33 -3.82 -11.79
C LYS A 62 6.43 -3.72 -10.73
N GLU A 63 6.12 -3.06 -9.64
CA GLU A 63 7.00 -2.88 -8.50
C GLU A 63 6.50 -3.72 -7.34
N GLN A 64 7.36 -4.59 -6.81
CA GLN A 64 7.00 -5.44 -5.67
C GLN A 64 7.33 -4.72 -4.37
N CYS A 65 6.34 -4.66 -3.47
CA CYS A 65 6.46 -4.10 -2.14
C CYS A 65 6.40 -5.23 -1.10
N ASN A 66 7.34 -5.22 -0.17
CA ASN A 66 7.52 -6.22 0.88
C ASN A 66 7.44 -5.56 2.26
N VAL A 67 7.46 -6.38 3.31
CA VAL A 67 7.41 -5.91 4.71
C VAL A 67 8.45 -4.84 4.99
N GLY A 68 8.00 -3.69 5.51
CA GLY A 68 8.81 -2.52 5.81
C GLY A 68 8.81 -1.47 4.71
N ASP A 69 8.42 -1.82 3.48
CA ASP A 69 8.33 -0.87 2.39
C ASP A 69 7.18 0.10 2.61
N ARG A 70 7.45 1.37 2.30
CA ARG A 70 6.46 2.43 2.17
C ARG A 70 6.36 2.82 0.71
N PHE A 71 5.15 3.02 0.21
CA PHE A 71 4.92 3.67 -1.07
C PHE A 71 3.75 4.65 -0.98
N ASP A 72 3.88 5.76 -1.69
CA ASP A 72 2.86 6.79 -1.81
C ASP A 72 2.28 6.75 -3.23
N VAL A 73 0.97 6.97 -3.34
CA VAL A 73 0.26 7.11 -4.62
C VAL A 73 -0.29 8.52 -4.70
N ASP A 74 0.14 9.27 -5.71
CA ASP A 74 -0.30 10.65 -5.91
C ASP A 74 -1.80 10.76 -6.14
N ALA A 75 -2.35 11.90 -5.74
CA ALA A 75 -3.74 12.26 -6.03
C ALA A 75 -4.06 12.11 -7.52
N ASN A 76 -5.19 11.45 -7.82
CA ASN A 76 -5.68 11.14 -9.16
C ASN A 76 -4.76 10.23 -10.01
N LYS A 77 -3.68 9.69 -9.45
CA LYS A 77 -2.81 8.73 -10.15
C LYS A 77 -3.53 7.38 -10.23
N ARG A 78 -3.73 6.91 -11.46
CA ARG A 78 -4.31 5.59 -11.70
C ARG A 78 -3.29 4.51 -11.42
N HIS A 79 -3.66 3.54 -10.60
CA HIS A 79 -2.81 2.44 -10.20
C HIS A 79 -3.59 1.13 -10.10
N GLU A 80 -2.85 0.03 -10.09
CA GLU A 80 -3.35 -1.34 -10.07
C GLU A 80 -2.51 -2.17 -9.09
N VAL A 81 -3.15 -3.04 -8.32
CA VAL A 81 -2.49 -3.77 -7.23
C VAL A 81 -2.80 -5.26 -7.27
N TRP A 82 -1.78 -6.10 -7.12
CA TRP A 82 -1.89 -7.54 -6.94
C TRP A 82 -1.32 -7.95 -5.59
N ILE A 83 -2.10 -8.69 -4.81
CA ILE A 83 -1.68 -9.20 -3.51
C ILE A 83 -0.94 -10.52 -3.70
N GLY A 84 0.16 -10.70 -2.96
CA GLY A 84 0.97 -11.91 -3.03
C GLY A 84 0.23 -13.17 -2.56
N PRO A 85 0.82 -14.36 -2.78
CA PRO A 85 0.19 -15.64 -2.50
C PRO A 85 -0.02 -15.93 -1.00
N GLU A 86 0.58 -15.15 -0.11
CA GLU A 86 0.41 -15.27 1.35
C GLU A 86 -0.60 -14.26 1.92
N GLY A 87 -1.22 -13.44 1.07
CA GLY A 87 -1.96 -12.25 1.49
C GLY A 87 -1.04 -11.07 1.80
N CYS A 88 -1.61 -9.95 2.23
CA CYS A 88 -0.85 -8.77 2.62
C CYS A 88 -1.58 -7.98 3.72
N THR A 89 -0.85 -7.53 4.73
CA THR A 89 -1.34 -6.60 5.74
C THR A 89 -0.51 -5.33 5.68
N TYR A 90 -1.16 -4.18 5.60
CA TYR A 90 -0.50 -2.90 5.46
C TYR A 90 -1.33 -1.78 6.11
N VAL A 91 -0.66 -0.70 6.50
CA VAL A 91 -1.30 0.52 6.99
C VAL A 91 -1.55 1.44 5.81
N ILE A 92 -2.76 1.97 5.71
CA ILE A 92 -3.15 2.99 4.73
C ILE A 92 -3.30 4.32 5.45
N GLY A 93 -2.76 5.38 4.85
CA GLY A 93 -3.05 6.77 5.22
C GLY A 93 -3.65 7.53 4.03
N GLU A 94 -4.69 8.32 4.28
CA GLU A 94 -5.38 9.19 3.31
C GLU A 94 -5.87 10.51 3.92
#